data_AF-A0A5C1ASN8-F1
#
_entry.id   AF-A0A5C1ASN8-F1
#
_cell.length_a   1.000
_cell.length_b   1.000
_cell.length_c   1.000
_cell.angle_alpha   90.00
_cell.angle_beta   90.00
_cell.angle_gamma   90.00
#
_symmetry.space_group_name_H-M   'P 1'
#
loop_
_entity.id
_entity.type
_entity.pdbx_description
1 polymer ?
#
loop_
_entity_poly.entity_id
_entity_poly.type
_entity_poly.pdbx_seq_one_letter_code
_entity_poly.pdbx_strand_id
1 'polypeptide(L)'
;MLRLVRFPILLLAVGLATAALGPWARAQDKPKADDKAKADDKKAVDKKADDKKPAAKAVLKVTVPNDAAELKIENQTMKTTGKTREFDVVGLDPKKTYEYELVVKFEPNNYTTITRKKTVSFKGSDATITADLTKDDPSDKAVIRFVPTPDDIVAKMLDLGKVGKDDVVYDLGCGDGRIVIAAVRDKHALAGVGIDLDPERVKESKEAVKKAKLEDKVDIRQGDVLEIKDISEASVVMIYMSDELGKLLEPRLKKLLQPGTRIVSHRFTLGDWKPEKTITVQGDDGDEYTLHLWTVPKK
;
A
#
# COMPACT_ATOMS: atom_id res chain seq x y z
N MET A 1 18.10 56.22 -19.39
CA MET A 1 17.41 56.58 -18.14
C MET A 1 16.14 55.75 -18.04
N LEU A 2 16.17 54.59 -17.36
CA LEU A 2 15.00 53.74 -17.15
C LEU A 2 14.72 53.68 -15.65
N ARG A 3 13.55 54.19 -15.24
CA ARG A 3 13.13 54.34 -13.84
C ARG A 3 12.82 52.98 -13.22
N LEU A 4 13.52 52.66 -12.13
CA LEU A 4 13.19 51.58 -11.20
C LEU A 4 11.89 51.96 -10.44
N VAL A 5 10.85 51.14 -10.53
CA VAL A 5 9.67 51.22 -9.66
C VAL A 5 9.79 50.11 -8.62
N ARG A 6 10.00 50.47 -7.35
CA ARG A 6 9.97 49.57 -6.20
C ARG A 6 8.50 49.30 -5.81
N PHE A 7 8.08 48.05 -5.83
CA PHE A 7 6.87 47.59 -5.14
C PHE A 7 7.22 47.19 -3.69
N PRO A 8 6.38 47.50 -2.69
CA PRO A 8 6.61 47.07 -1.33
C PRO A 8 6.26 45.58 -1.16
N ILE A 9 7.13 44.86 -0.46
CA ILE A 9 6.91 43.47 -0.03
C ILE A 9 5.85 43.50 1.06
N LEU A 10 4.65 42.99 0.75
CA LEU A 10 3.61 42.72 1.72
C LEU A 10 3.97 41.40 2.42
N LEU A 11 4.35 41.49 3.70
CA LEU A 11 4.56 40.33 4.56
C LEU A 11 3.20 39.64 4.77
N LEU A 12 2.94 38.54 4.07
CA LEU A 12 1.78 37.70 4.31
C LEU A 12 2.03 36.91 5.61
N ALA A 13 1.37 37.29 6.69
CA ALA A 13 1.25 36.44 7.86
C ALA A 13 0.43 35.20 7.46
N VAL A 14 1.09 34.05 7.35
CA VAL A 14 0.43 32.74 7.20
C VAL A 14 -0.26 32.44 8.53
N GLY A 15 -1.53 32.81 8.64
CA GLY A 15 -2.38 32.29 9.70
C GLY A 15 -2.64 30.81 9.45
N LEU A 16 -2.07 29.92 10.28
CA LEU A 16 -2.55 28.55 10.38
C LEU A 16 -4.01 28.61 10.85
N ALA A 17 -4.95 28.42 9.93
CA ALA A 17 -6.32 28.09 10.31
C ALA A 17 -6.32 26.66 10.86
N THR A 18 -6.30 26.50 12.19
CA THR A 18 -6.54 25.21 12.82
C THR A 18 -8.00 24.82 12.56
N ALA A 19 -8.21 23.65 11.96
CA ALA A 19 -9.55 23.10 11.80
C ALA A 19 -10.05 22.65 13.17
N ALA A 20 -11.16 23.23 13.63
CA ALA A 20 -11.81 22.82 14.87
C ALA A 20 -12.64 21.55 14.64
N LEU A 21 -12.37 20.51 15.43
CA LEU A 21 -13.15 19.29 15.48
C LEU A 21 -14.30 19.47 16.48
N GLY A 22 -15.53 19.19 16.02
CA GLY A 22 -16.70 19.18 16.90
C GLY A 22 -16.72 17.98 17.85
N PRO A 23 -17.75 17.85 18.71
CA PRO A 23 -17.92 16.71 19.62
C PRO A 23 -18.34 15.42 18.87
N TRP A 24 -17.82 15.19 17.67
CA TRP A 24 -18.06 14.02 16.83
C TRP A 24 -17.37 12.76 17.36
N ALA A 25 -16.51 12.91 18.38
CA ALA A 25 -15.91 11.80 19.08
C ALA A 25 -16.98 10.90 19.71
N ARG A 26 -16.83 9.59 19.54
CA ARG A 26 -17.78 8.61 20.09
C ARG A 26 -17.56 8.55 21.60
N ALA A 27 -18.58 8.90 22.39
CA ALA A 27 -18.54 8.70 23.84
C ALA A 27 -18.82 7.23 24.16
N GLN A 28 -18.09 6.63 25.09
CA GLN A 28 -18.46 5.30 25.60
C GLN A 28 -19.72 5.42 26.46
N ASP A 29 -20.81 4.80 26.03
CA ASP A 29 -21.98 4.56 26.88
C ASP A 29 -21.74 3.29 27.72
N LYS A 30 -22.04 3.37 29.03
CA LYS A 30 -22.06 2.20 29.91
C LYS A 30 -23.10 1.18 29.43
N PRO A 31 -22.88 -0.13 29.58
CA PRO A 31 -23.93 -1.12 29.33
C PRO A 31 -25.10 -0.86 30.28
N LYS A 32 -26.31 -0.71 29.72
CA LYS A 32 -27.55 -0.57 30.50
C LYS A 32 -27.91 -1.92 31.10
N ALA A 33 -28.08 -1.95 32.42
CA ALA A 33 -28.85 -2.98 33.10
C ALA A 33 -30.34 -2.62 32.99
N ASP A 34 -31.16 -3.63 32.68
CA ASP A 34 -32.61 -3.56 32.71
C ASP A 34 -33.12 -3.36 34.14
N ASP A 35 -34.09 -2.47 34.35
CA ASP A 35 -35.30 -2.83 35.11
C ASP A 35 -36.48 -1.85 34.94
N LYS A 36 -37.68 -2.41 35.14
CA LYS A 36 -39.01 -1.83 34.86
C LYS A 36 -39.58 -0.91 35.96
N ALA A 37 -40.43 0.00 35.48
CA ALA A 37 -41.71 0.52 36.03
C ALA A 37 -41.73 1.58 37.16
N LYS A 38 -42.29 2.77 36.87
CA LYS A 38 -43.70 3.17 37.18
C LYS A 38 -44.01 4.61 36.73
N ALA A 39 -45.26 4.83 36.30
CA ALA A 39 -45.96 6.11 36.13
C ALA A 39 -46.50 6.59 37.51
N ASP A 40 -46.94 7.81 37.83
CA ASP A 40 -47.21 9.13 37.21
C ASP A 40 -47.11 10.14 38.37
N ASP A 41 -46.73 11.41 38.16
CA ASP A 41 -47.57 12.57 38.57
C ASP A 41 -47.00 13.93 38.08
N LYS A 42 -47.92 14.89 37.85
CA LYS A 42 -47.67 16.23 37.31
C LYS A 42 -47.28 17.27 38.38
N LYS A 43 -46.38 18.17 37.95
CA LYS A 43 -46.25 19.64 38.21
C LYS A 43 -44.92 20.03 38.87
N ALA A 44 -44.12 20.81 38.14
CA ALA A 44 -43.98 22.25 38.35
C ALA A 44 -42.91 22.78 37.39
N VAL A 45 -43.23 23.88 36.73
CA VAL A 45 -42.31 24.67 35.92
C VAL A 45 -41.37 25.38 36.88
N ASP A 46 -40.08 25.08 36.81
CA ASP A 46 -39.04 25.97 37.31
C ASP A 46 -37.92 26.10 36.26
N LYS A 47 -37.85 27.30 35.70
CA LYS A 47 -36.77 27.82 34.88
C LYS A 47 -35.51 27.90 35.77
N LYS A 48 -34.71 26.84 35.81
CA LYS A 48 -33.32 26.95 36.25
C LYS A 48 -32.45 27.29 35.05
N ALA A 49 -31.83 28.46 35.12
CA ALA A 49 -30.82 28.91 34.19
C ALA A 49 -29.75 27.83 34.05
N ASP A 50 -29.49 27.41 32.80
CA ASP A 50 -28.34 26.60 32.46
C ASP A 50 -27.08 27.40 32.79
N ASP A 51 -26.42 27.03 33.89
CA ASP A 51 -25.01 27.31 34.12
C ASP A 51 -24.22 26.62 32.99
N LYS A 52 -23.99 27.33 31.89
CA LYS A 52 -23.07 26.92 30.82
C LYS A 52 -21.64 26.89 31.40
N LYS A 53 -21.29 25.76 32.02
CA LYS A 53 -19.92 25.40 32.33
C LYS A 53 -19.09 25.51 31.03
N PRO A 54 -17.94 26.19 31.03
CA PRO A 54 -17.14 26.34 29.82
C PRO A 54 -16.77 24.95 29.29
N ALA A 55 -17.11 24.70 28.02
CA ALA A 55 -16.74 23.48 27.34
C ALA A 55 -15.22 23.31 27.40
N ALA A 56 -14.75 22.16 27.89
CA ALA A 56 -13.33 21.88 27.93
C ALA A 56 -12.76 21.85 26.49
N LYS A 57 -11.54 22.37 26.35
CA LYS A 57 -10.78 22.40 25.10
C LYS A 57 -9.57 21.50 25.24
N ALA A 58 -9.32 20.69 24.23
CA ALA A 58 -8.13 19.86 24.11
C ALA A 58 -7.47 20.11 22.75
N VAL A 59 -6.19 19.78 22.63
CA VAL A 59 -5.48 19.78 21.35
C VAL A 59 -5.15 18.35 20.96
N LEU A 60 -5.63 17.91 19.80
CA LEU A 60 -5.24 16.64 19.19
C LEU A 60 -4.01 16.87 18.30
N LYS A 61 -2.89 16.28 18.68
CA LYS A 61 -1.63 16.27 17.93
C LYS A 61 -1.46 14.94 17.21
N VAL A 62 -1.53 14.96 15.89
CA VAL A 62 -1.39 13.77 15.03
C VAL A 62 -0.07 13.83 14.29
N THR A 63 0.76 12.79 14.40
CA THR A 63 1.98 12.63 13.60
C THR A 63 1.74 11.57 12.53
N VAL A 64 1.96 11.92 11.26
CA VAL A 64 1.75 11.06 10.10
C VAL A 64 3.07 10.61 9.46
N PRO A 65 3.10 9.52 8.68
CA PRO A 65 4.33 8.96 8.10
C PRO A 65 5.11 9.94 7.20
N ASN A 66 4.42 10.73 6.39
CA ASN A 66 5.02 11.74 5.51
C ASN A 66 4.08 12.94 5.30
N ASP A 67 4.61 14.03 4.74
CA ASP A 67 3.87 15.29 4.59
C ASP A 67 2.67 15.19 3.63
N ALA A 68 2.77 14.31 2.63
CA ALA A 68 1.76 14.08 1.60
C ALA A 68 0.62 13.15 2.04
N ALA A 69 0.73 12.54 3.23
CA ALA A 69 -0.26 11.59 3.72
C ALA A 69 -1.66 12.22 3.86
N GLU A 70 -2.69 11.55 3.35
CA GLU A 70 -4.08 11.91 3.59
C GLU A 70 -4.46 11.47 5.00
N LEU A 71 -4.94 12.38 5.83
CA LEU A 71 -5.42 12.09 7.18
C LEU A 71 -6.95 12.22 7.20
N LYS A 72 -7.63 11.20 7.71
CA LYS A 72 -9.03 11.26 8.10
C LYS A 72 -9.14 11.14 9.61
N ILE A 73 -10.02 11.95 10.18
CA ILE A 73 -10.44 11.86 11.58
C ILE A 73 -11.93 11.54 11.55
N GLU A 74 -12.30 10.41 12.14
CA GLU A 74 -13.59 9.75 11.93
C GLU A 74 -13.86 9.55 10.43
N ASN A 75 -14.86 10.25 9.88
CA ASN A 75 -15.26 10.17 8.48
C ASN A 75 -14.87 11.41 7.68
N GLN A 76 -14.03 12.29 8.21
CA GLN A 76 -13.69 13.57 7.58
C GLN A 76 -12.23 13.60 7.13
N THR A 77 -12.00 13.89 5.85
CA THR A 77 -10.66 14.16 5.30
C THR A 77 -10.18 15.54 5.73
N MET A 78 -9.02 15.58 6.37
CA MET A 78 -8.38 16.80 6.83
C MET A 78 -7.54 17.42 5.71
N LYS A 79 -7.68 18.74 5.50
CA LYS A 79 -6.94 19.49 4.48
C LYS A 79 -5.55 19.95 4.91
N THR A 80 -5.21 19.75 6.18
CA THR A 80 -3.92 20.12 6.76
C THR A 80 -2.80 19.25 6.20
N THR A 81 -1.65 19.85 5.89
CA THR A 81 -0.44 19.17 5.40
C THR A 81 0.66 19.17 6.46
N GLY A 82 1.77 18.47 6.20
CA GLY A 82 2.92 18.39 7.10
C GLY A 82 2.87 17.18 8.05
N LYS A 83 4.04 16.81 8.57
CA LYS A 83 4.26 15.60 9.37
C LYS A 83 3.55 15.59 10.71
N THR A 84 3.44 16.73 11.37
CA THR A 84 2.69 16.89 12.62
C THR A 84 1.57 17.89 12.41
N ARG A 85 0.35 17.48 12.75
CA ARG A 85 -0.89 18.23 12.51
C ARG A 85 -1.63 18.39 13.82
N GLU A 86 -2.08 19.60 14.12
CA GLU A 86 -2.78 19.93 15.37
C GLU A 86 -4.22 20.35 15.08
N PHE A 87 -5.14 19.86 15.90
CA PHE A 87 -6.57 20.13 15.77
C PHE A 87 -7.16 20.51 17.12
N ASP A 88 -7.95 21.57 17.14
CA ASP A 88 -8.68 21.99 18.34
C ASP A 88 -9.87 21.06 18.54
N VAL A 89 -9.97 20.43 19.71
CA VAL A 89 -11.11 19.60 20.11
C VAL A 89 -11.93 20.38 21.12
N VAL A 90 -13.18 20.66 20.77
CA VAL A 90 -14.08 21.50 21.57
C VAL A 90 -15.35 20.76 21.96
N GLY A 91 -16.02 21.20 23.03
CA GLY A 91 -17.31 20.64 23.43
C GLY A 91 -17.20 19.38 24.30
N LEU A 92 -16.07 19.16 24.97
CA LEU A 92 -15.84 17.97 25.77
C LEU A 92 -16.47 18.09 27.17
N ASP A 93 -17.07 17.00 27.65
CA ASP A 93 -17.46 16.81 29.05
C ASP A 93 -16.26 16.22 29.82
N PRO A 94 -15.70 16.92 30.82
CA PRO A 94 -14.55 16.45 31.59
C PRO A 94 -14.72 15.09 32.27
N LYS A 95 -15.96 14.63 32.46
CA LYS A 95 -16.27 13.34 33.13
C LYS A 95 -16.40 12.18 32.16
N LYS A 96 -16.43 12.42 30.84
CA LYS A 96 -16.63 11.38 29.82
C LYS A 96 -15.31 10.96 29.18
N THR A 97 -15.31 9.74 28.67
CA THR A 97 -14.25 9.22 27.79
C THR A 97 -14.75 9.26 26.36
N TYR A 98 -13.87 9.63 25.46
CA TYR A 98 -14.10 9.81 24.05
C TYR A 98 -13.09 9.00 23.25
N GLU A 99 -13.46 8.63 22.03
CA GLU A 99 -12.60 7.96 21.08
C GLU A 99 -12.60 8.67 19.74
N TYR A 100 -11.42 8.73 19.11
CA TYR A 100 -11.27 9.08 17.71
C TYR A 100 -10.68 7.93 16.92
N GLU A 101 -11.33 7.56 15.82
CA GLU A 101 -10.73 6.77 14.75
C GLU A 101 -9.94 7.70 13.82
N LEU A 102 -8.66 7.38 13.63
CA LEU A 102 -7.76 8.07 12.73
C LEU A 102 -7.41 7.11 11.60
N VAL A 103 -7.57 7.57 10.36
CA VAL A 103 -7.17 6.81 9.18
C VAL A 103 -6.14 7.63 8.42
N VAL A 104 -4.93 7.11 8.25
CA VAL A 104 -3.93 7.71 7.37
C VAL A 104 -3.75 6.86 6.13
N LYS A 105 -3.80 7.51 4.97
CA LYS A 105 -3.48 6.91 3.67
C LYS A 105 -2.22 7.57 3.14
N PHE A 106 -1.19 6.78 2.86
CA PHE A 106 0.10 7.29 2.43
C PHE A 106 0.82 6.33 1.50
N GLU A 107 1.74 6.86 0.72
CA GLU A 107 2.52 6.10 -0.25
C GLU A 107 4.01 6.17 0.14
N PRO A 108 4.60 5.10 0.71
CA PRO A 108 6.03 5.07 0.99
C PRO A 108 6.89 5.02 -0.28
N ASN A 109 6.29 4.60 -1.40
CA ASN A 109 6.88 4.56 -2.73
C ASN A 109 5.76 4.71 -3.79
N ASN A 110 6.13 4.85 -5.07
CA ASN A 110 5.19 5.08 -6.18
C ASN A 110 4.30 3.86 -6.55
N TYR A 111 4.41 2.76 -5.81
CA TYR A 111 3.74 1.50 -6.10
C TYR A 111 2.85 1.01 -4.97
N THR A 112 2.99 1.54 -3.75
CA THR A 112 2.29 1.00 -2.57
C THR A 112 1.51 2.10 -1.92
N THR A 113 0.21 1.88 -1.75
CA THR A 113 -0.64 2.73 -0.94
C THR A 113 -0.96 1.98 0.36
N ILE A 114 -0.53 2.53 1.49
CA ILE A 114 -0.84 1.98 2.82
C ILE A 114 -1.99 2.78 3.41
N THR A 115 -3.00 2.07 3.89
CA THR A 115 -4.07 2.61 4.73
C THR A 115 -3.91 2.06 6.14
N ARG A 116 -3.59 2.95 7.08
CA ARG A 116 -3.40 2.63 8.49
C ARG A 116 -4.52 3.22 9.32
N LYS A 117 -5.07 2.41 10.23
CA LYS A 117 -6.11 2.84 11.16
C LYS A 117 -5.56 2.85 12.58
N LYS A 118 -5.90 3.87 13.35
CA LYS A 118 -5.58 3.96 14.77
C LYS A 118 -6.74 4.55 15.54
N THR A 119 -7.15 3.90 16.62
CA THR A 119 -8.13 4.48 17.56
C THR A 119 -7.38 5.07 18.74
N VAL A 120 -7.72 6.29 19.13
CA VAL A 120 -7.20 6.95 20.33
C VAL A 120 -8.33 7.24 21.31
N SER A 121 -8.23 6.71 22.53
CA SER A 121 -9.18 6.96 23.62
C SER A 121 -8.60 8.00 24.58
N PHE A 122 -9.41 8.98 24.99
CA PHE A 122 -8.99 10.07 25.86
C PHE A 122 -10.13 10.54 26.75
N LYS A 123 -9.82 11.16 27.89
CA LYS A 123 -10.83 11.76 28.76
C LYS A 123 -11.12 13.19 28.31
N GLY A 124 -12.35 13.64 28.47
CA GLY A 124 -12.71 15.04 28.18
C GLY A 124 -11.98 16.07 29.05
N SER A 125 -11.31 15.63 30.12
CA SER A 125 -10.43 16.43 30.96
C SER A 125 -9.00 16.60 30.41
N ASP A 126 -8.62 15.83 29.38
CA ASP A 126 -7.25 15.83 28.86
C ASP A 126 -6.99 17.09 28.06
N ALA A 127 -5.90 17.80 28.38
CA ALA A 127 -5.53 19.03 27.67
C ALA A 127 -4.89 18.75 26.30
N THR A 128 -4.28 17.57 26.13
CA THR A 128 -3.58 17.18 24.89
C THR A 128 -3.76 15.70 24.64
N ILE A 129 -4.06 15.37 23.39
CA ILE A 129 -4.25 14.01 22.90
C ILE A 129 -3.19 13.81 21.83
N THR A 130 -2.40 12.75 21.92
CA THR A 130 -1.31 12.49 20.96
C THR A 130 -1.57 11.20 20.21
N ALA A 131 -1.46 11.26 18.89
CA ALA A 131 -1.60 10.11 18.01
C ALA A 131 -0.42 10.02 17.03
N ASP A 132 0.49 9.09 17.30
CA ASP A 132 1.58 8.77 16.37
C ASP A 132 1.14 7.64 15.42
N LEU A 133 0.99 7.95 14.13
CA LEU A 133 0.71 6.99 13.05
C LEU A 133 1.97 6.67 12.22
N THR A 134 3.17 7.06 12.67
CA THR A 134 4.43 6.72 11.97
C THR A 134 4.86 5.27 12.19
N LYS A 135 4.33 4.61 13.22
CA LYS A 135 4.66 3.22 13.56
C LYS A 135 3.80 2.26 12.76
N ASP A 136 4.43 1.20 12.28
CA ASP A 136 3.77 0.13 11.54
C ASP A 136 2.75 -0.60 12.41
N ASP A 137 1.63 -0.97 11.79
CA ASP A 137 0.53 -1.67 12.45
C ASP A 137 0.24 -2.97 11.69
N PRO A 138 0.15 -4.14 12.36
CA PRO A 138 -0.17 -5.40 11.70
C PRO A 138 -1.51 -5.42 10.94
N SER A 139 -2.42 -4.48 11.26
CA SER A 139 -3.71 -4.31 10.57
C SER A 139 -3.66 -3.39 9.35
N ASP A 140 -2.48 -2.88 8.99
CA ASP A 140 -2.28 -2.04 7.81
C ASP A 140 -2.80 -2.72 6.55
N LYS A 141 -3.56 -1.96 5.76
CA LYS A 141 -3.99 -2.41 4.43
C LYS A 141 -3.08 -1.80 3.37
N ALA A 142 -2.24 -2.62 2.76
CA ALA A 142 -1.45 -2.24 1.61
C ALA A 142 -2.20 -2.58 0.32
N VAL A 143 -2.25 -1.62 -0.61
CA VAL A 143 -2.65 -1.85 -2.00
C VAL A 143 -1.42 -1.62 -2.86
N ILE A 144 -1.02 -2.65 -3.59
CA ILE A 144 0.11 -2.59 -4.51
C ILE A 144 -0.43 -2.26 -5.90
N ARG A 145 0.03 -1.16 -6.48
CA ARG A 145 -0.29 -0.76 -7.85
C ARG A 145 0.29 -1.79 -8.81
N PHE A 146 -0.59 -2.50 -9.50
CA PHE A 146 -0.20 -3.34 -10.62
C PHE A 146 0.25 -2.49 -11.81
N VAL A 147 1.47 -2.73 -12.28
CA VAL A 147 1.99 -2.19 -13.53
C VAL A 147 2.47 -3.37 -14.37
N PRO A 148 1.76 -3.73 -15.45
CA PRO A 148 2.17 -4.87 -16.26
C PRO A 148 3.39 -4.54 -17.11
N THR A 149 4.14 -5.58 -17.47
CA THR A 149 5.13 -5.48 -18.56
C THR A 149 4.41 -5.48 -19.92
N PRO A 150 4.70 -4.54 -20.84
CA PRO A 150 4.11 -4.55 -22.19
C PRO A 150 4.40 -5.85 -22.95
N ASP A 151 3.49 -6.28 -23.83
CA ASP A 151 3.56 -7.60 -24.48
C ASP A 151 4.78 -7.77 -25.39
N ASP A 152 5.19 -6.70 -26.08
CA ASP A 152 6.41 -6.65 -26.89
C ASP A 152 7.66 -6.80 -26.01
N ILE A 153 7.67 -6.18 -24.82
CA ILE A 153 8.75 -6.34 -23.84
C ILE A 153 8.75 -7.74 -23.21
N VAL A 154 7.58 -8.33 -22.95
CA VAL A 154 7.45 -9.73 -22.54
C VAL A 154 8.09 -10.65 -23.58
N ALA A 155 7.83 -10.43 -24.87
CA ALA A 155 8.47 -11.21 -25.93
C ALA A 155 10.01 -11.11 -25.89
N LYS A 156 10.55 -9.91 -25.63
CA LYS A 156 12.00 -9.71 -25.47
C LYS A 156 12.57 -10.34 -24.21
N MET A 157 11.83 -10.36 -23.10
CA MET A 157 12.23 -11.09 -21.88
C MET A 157 12.33 -12.58 -22.17
N LEU A 158 11.33 -13.16 -22.83
CA LEU A 158 11.31 -14.57 -23.22
C LEU A 158 12.48 -14.91 -24.16
N ASP A 159 12.79 -14.03 -25.13
CA ASP A 159 13.94 -14.19 -26.04
C ASP A 159 15.28 -14.10 -25.30
N LEU A 160 15.43 -13.15 -24.37
CA LEU A 160 16.63 -12.99 -23.56
C LEU A 160 16.88 -14.21 -22.67
N GLY A 161 15.81 -14.74 -22.07
CA GLY A 161 15.83 -16.00 -21.32
C GLY A 161 16.00 -17.25 -22.18
N LYS A 162 15.99 -17.10 -23.51
CA LYS A 162 16.03 -18.22 -24.48
C LYS A 162 14.98 -19.28 -24.17
N VAL A 163 13.76 -18.85 -23.83
CA VAL A 163 12.66 -19.76 -23.50
C VAL A 163 12.32 -20.63 -24.70
N GLY A 164 12.19 -21.94 -24.47
CA GLY A 164 11.79 -22.90 -25.50
C GLY A 164 11.01 -24.08 -24.94
N LYS A 165 10.76 -25.08 -25.80
CA LYS A 165 9.85 -26.21 -25.54
C LYS A 165 10.16 -27.10 -24.34
N ASP A 166 11.39 -27.06 -23.85
CA ASP A 166 11.84 -27.87 -22.73
C ASP A 166 11.82 -27.08 -21.41
N ASP A 167 11.33 -25.83 -21.44
CA ASP A 167 11.34 -24.93 -20.30
C ASP A 167 10.06 -24.95 -19.47
N VAL A 168 10.24 -24.95 -18.15
CA VAL A 168 9.20 -24.61 -17.17
C VAL A 168 9.46 -23.18 -16.71
N VAL A 169 8.58 -22.27 -17.11
CA VAL A 169 8.73 -20.84 -16.85
C VAL A 169 7.97 -20.45 -15.59
N TYR A 170 8.68 -19.89 -14.63
CA TYR A 170 8.08 -19.32 -13.42
C TYR A 170 8.03 -17.79 -13.54
N ASP A 171 6.91 -17.19 -13.16
CA ASP A 171 6.75 -15.74 -13.06
C ASP A 171 6.40 -15.34 -11.62
N LEU A 172 7.33 -14.63 -10.97
CA LEU A 172 7.22 -14.23 -9.57
C LEU A 172 6.61 -12.84 -9.50
N GLY A 173 5.36 -12.76 -9.03
CA GLY A 173 4.48 -11.58 -9.15
C GLY A 173 3.78 -11.53 -10.50
N CYS A 174 3.07 -12.59 -10.86
CA CYS A 174 2.62 -12.78 -12.23
C CYS A 174 1.51 -11.83 -12.70
N GLY A 175 0.88 -11.07 -11.80
CA GLY A 175 -0.17 -10.12 -12.14
C GLY A 175 -1.32 -10.78 -12.90
N ASP A 176 -1.50 -10.38 -14.15
CA ASP A 176 -2.53 -10.94 -15.05
C ASP A 176 -2.10 -12.22 -15.79
N GLY A 177 -0.91 -12.77 -15.50
CA GLY A 177 -0.39 -14.01 -16.07
C GLY A 177 0.15 -13.90 -17.49
N ARG A 178 0.25 -12.69 -18.06
CA ARG A 178 0.65 -12.51 -19.48
C ARG A 178 1.97 -13.18 -19.84
N ILE A 179 2.95 -13.19 -18.93
CA ILE A 179 4.30 -13.74 -19.18
C ILE A 179 4.24 -15.26 -19.33
N VAL A 180 3.63 -15.97 -18.38
CA VAL A 180 3.52 -17.44 -18.44
C VAL A 180 2.59 -17.90 -19.56
N ILE A 181 1.54 -17.13 -19.87
CA ILE A 181 0.69 -17.36 -21.04
C ILE A 181 1.50 -17.22 -22.33
N ALA A 182 2.25 -16.13 -22.50
CA ALA A 182 3.07 -15.90 -23.69
C ALA A 182 4.20 -16.95 -23.82
N ALA A 183 4.80 -17.37 -22.70
CA ALA A 183 5.81 -18.43 -22.70
C ALA A 183 5.27 -19.74 -23.31
N VAL A 184 4.11 -20.20 -22.84
CA VAL A 184 3.52 -21.46 -23.33
C VAL A 184 2.93 -21.27 -24.73
N ARG A 185 2.23 -20.17 -25.00
CA ARG A 185 1.56 -19.91 -26.29
C ARG A 185 2.55 -19.65 -27.42
N ASP A 186 3.53 -18.77 -27.20
CA ASP A 186 4.34 -18.18 -28.27
C ASP A 186 5.74 -18.80 -28.34
N LYS A 187 6.28 -19.29 -27.22
CA LYS A 187 7.58 -19.99 -27.17
C LYS A 187 7.45 -21.50 -27.02
N HIS A 188 6.21 -21.99 -26.94
CA HIS A 188 5.88 -23.41 -26.76
C HIS A 188 6.51 -24.03 -25.50
N ALA A 189 6.76 -23.22 -24.46
CA ALA A 189 7.29 -23.71 -23.19
C ALA A 189 6.51 -24.92 -22.68
N LEU A 190 7.22 -25.83 -22.01
CA LEU A 190 6.65 -27.08 -21.49
C LEU A 190 5.49 -26.78 -20.54
N ALA A 191 5.70 -25.84 -19.61
CA ALA A 191 4.72 -25.38 -18.65
C ALA A 191 5.02 -23.95 -18.18
N GLY A 192 4.02 -23.31 -17.59
CA GLY A 192 4.13 -22.01 -16.93
C GLY A 192 3.58 -22.04 -15.51
N VAL A 193 4.23 -21.38 -14.56
CA VAL A 193 3.74 -21.22 -13.19
C VAL A 193 3.78 -19.74 -12.79
N GLY A 194 2.62 -19.14 -12.59
CA GLY A 194 2.49 -17.78 -12.08
C GLY A 194 2.23 -17.78 -10.57
N ILE A 195 2.94 -16.93 -9.82
CA ILE A 195 2.72 -16.76 -8.38
C ILE A 195 2.43 -15.29 -8.11
N ASP A 196 1.30 -14.98 -7.49
CA ASP A 196 0.98 -13.61 -7.08
C ASP A 196 0.38 -13.58 -5.67
N LEU A 197 0.66 -12.50 -4.93
CA LEU A 197 0.17 -12.31 -3.57
C LEU A 197 -1.30 -11.87 -3.56
N ASP A 198 -1.68 -11.04 -4.55
CA ASP A 198 -2.99 -10.42 -4.61
C ASP A 198 -4.05 -11.40 -5.14
N PRO A 199 -5.08 -11.76 -4.35
CA PRO A 199 -6.13 -12.66 -4.79
C PRO A 199 -6.90 -12.15 -6.02
N GLU A 200 -6.99 -10.84 -6.24
CA GLU A 200 -7.63 -10.28 -7.44
C GLU A 200 -6.79 -10.52 -8.69
N ARG A 201 -5.46 -10.37 -8.60
CA ARG A 201 -4.53 -10.70 -9.70
C ARG A 201 -4.55 -12.19 -10.02
N VAL A 202 -4.51 -13.05 -9.01
CA VAL A 202 -4.64 -14.50 -9.16
C VAL A 202 -5.92 -14.89 -9.88
N LYS A 203 -7.05 -14.28 -9.52
CA LYS A 203 -8.34 -14.52 -10.18
C LYS A 203 -8.30 -14.11 -11.66
N GLU A 204 -7.84 -12.89 -11.94
CA GLU A 204 -7.72 -12.38 -13.32
C GLU A 204 -6.81 -13.27 -14.18
N SER A 205 -5.66 -13.66 -13.63
CA SER A 205 -4.69 -14.53 -14.29
C SER A 205 -5.27 -15.92 -14.61
N LYS A 206 -6.01 -16.52 -13.68
CA LYS A 206 -6.73 -17.79 -13.93
C LYS A 206 -7.77 -17.67 -15.04
N GLU A 207 -8.53 -16.56 -15.07
CA GLU A 207 -9.49 -16.28 -16.13
C GLU A 207 -8.80 -16.09 -17.49
N ALA A 208 -7.64 -15.42 -17.52
CA ALA A 208 -6.82 -15.24 -18.72
C ALA A 208 -6.26 -16.57 -19.25
N VAL A 209 -5.73 -17.43 -18.37
CA VAL A 209 -5.26 -18.78 -18.71
C VAL A 209 -6.38 -19.62 -19.33
N LYS A 210 -7.57 -19.60 -18.72
CA LYS A 210 -8.76 -20.28 -19.24
C LYS A 210 -9.18 -19.74 -20.61
N LYS A 211 -9.19 -18.41 -20.78
CA LYS A 211 -9.51 -17.77 -22.07
C LYS A 211 -8.50 -18.16 -23.16
N ALA A 212 -7.23 -18.33 -22.80
CA ALA A 212 -6.17 -18.81 -23.67
C ALA A 212 -6.20 -20.33 -23.91
N LYS A 213 -7.04 -21.08 -23.17
CA LYS A 213 -7.15 -22.55 -23.21
C LYS A 213 -5.82 -23.25 -22.87
N LEU A 214 -5.14 -22.76 -21.83
CA LEU A 214 -3.84 -23.27 -21.38
C LEU A 214 -3.87 -23.86 -19.97
N GLU A 215 -5.06 -24.21 -19.46
CA GLU A 215 -5.27 -24.72 -18.11
C GLU A 215 -4.51 -26.04 -17.82
N ASP A 216 -4.14 -26.78 -18.86
CA ASP A 216 -3.34 -28.02 -18.79
C ASP A 216 -1.83 -27.77 -18.65
N LYS A 217 -1.36 -26.55 -18.94
CA LYS A 217 0.07 -26.19 -18.98
C LYS A 217 0.44 -25.01 -18.10
N VAL A 218 -0.51 -24.18 -17.71
CA VAL A 218 -0.28 -22.99 -16.89
C VAL A 218 -1.00 -23.12 -15.56
N ASP A 219 -0.23 -23.11 -14.48
CA ASP A 219 -0.72 -23.13 -13.09
C ASP A 219 -0.55 -21.74 -12.45
N ILE A 220 -1.60 -21.22 -11.83
CA ILE A 220 -1.58 -19.93 -11.14
C ILE A 220 -1.83 -20.15 -9.65
N ARG A 221 -0.86 -19.73 -8.84
CA ARG A 221 -0.83 -19.93 -7.39
C ARG A 221 -0.94 -18.58 -6.68
N GLN A 222 -1.75 -18.54 -5.63
CA GLN A 222 -1.71 -17.43 -4.69
C GLN A 222 -0.61 -17.68 -3.66
N GLY A 223 0.27 -16.72 -3.44
CA GLY A 223 1.30 -16.84 -2.40
C GLY A 223 2.29 -15.68 -2.38
N ASP A 224 2.98 -15.53 -1.25
CA ASP A 224 4.11 -14.62 -1.12
C ASP A 224 5.37 -15.25 -1.73
N VAL A 225 5.97 -14.57 -2.70
CA VAL A 225 7.21 -14.99 -3.36
C VAL A 225 8.39 -15.10 -2.38
N LEU A 226 8.37 -14.34 -1.28
CA LEU A 226 9.35 -14.43 -0.20
C LEU A 226 9.13 -15.61 0.72
N GLU A 227 8.03 -16.35 0.59
CA GLU A 227 7.73 -17.53 1.41
C GLU A 227 7.75 -18.85 0.64
N ILE A 228 7.95 -18.80 -0.69
CA ILE A 228 7.95 -20.01 -1.53
C ILE A 228 9.01 -21.01 -1.05
N LYS A 229 8.59 -22.27 -0.88
CA LYS A 229 9.44 -23.36 -0.38
C LYS A 229 10.10 -24.18 -1.49
N ASP A 230 9.47 -24.25 -2.66
CA ASP A 230 9.95 -25.03 -3.78
C ASP A 230 9.60 -24.35 -5.10
N ILE A 231 10.63 -24.16 -5.92
CA ILE A 231 10.60 -23.73 -7.33
C ILE A 231 11.68 -24.48 -8.11
N SER A 232 12.08 -25.66 -7.63
CA SER A 232 13.23 -26.40 -8.15
C SER A 232 13.03 -26.92 -9.57
N GLU A 233 11.78 -27.01 -10.04
CA GLU A 233 11.42 -27.34 -11.42
C GLU A 233 11.62 -26.18 -12.41
N ALA A 234 11.79 -24.94 -11.92
CA ALA A 234 11.94 -23.77 -12.78
C ALA A 234 13.26 -23.83 -13.57
N SER A 235 13.16 -23.81 -14.89
CA SER A 235 14.31 -23.69 -15.79
C SER A 235 14.55 -22.24 -16.24
N VAL A 236 13.50 -21.41 -16.18
CA VAL A 236 13.53 -19.96 -16.39
C VAL A 236 12.62 -19.27 -15.37
N VAL A 237 13.13 -18.20 -14.74
CA VAL A 237 12.36 -17.35 -13.83
C VAL A 237 12.25 -15.95 -14.41
N MET A 238 11.04 -15.38 -14.39
CA MET A 238 10.72 -14.04 -14.83
C MET A 238 10.34 -13.18 -13.62
N ILE A 239 10.84 -11.95 -13.57
CA ILE A 239 10.66 -11.05 -12.43
C ILE A 239 10.43 -9.62 -12.93
N TYR A 240 9.40 -8.94 -12.39
CA TYR A 240 9.28 -7.49 -12.46
C TYR A 240 8.93 -6.93 -11.07
N MET A 241 9.95 -6.75 -10.23
CA MET A 241 9.83 -6.39 -8.82
C MET A 241 10.94 -5.43 -8.41
N SER A 242 10.70 -4.57 -7.41
CA SER A 242 11.67 -3.53 -7.00
C SER A 242 13.02 -4.08 -6.54
N ASP A 243 14.06 -3.25 -6.54
CA ASP A 243 15.42 -3.64 -6.10
C ASP A 243 15.45 -4.12 -4.64
N GLU A 244 14.62 -3.55 -3.74
CA GLU A 244 14.51 -4.00 -2.35
C GLU A 244 13.99 -5.43 -2.26
N LEU A 245 12.96 -5.75 -3.06
CA LEU A 245 12.40 -7.10 -3.12
C LEU A 245 13.38 -8.06 -3.81
N GLY A 246 14.05 -7.61 -4.87
CA GLY A 246 15.13 -8.34 -5.53
C GLY A 246 16.26 -8.75 -4.58
N LYS A 247 16.66 -7.85 -3.66
CA LYS A 247 17.65 -8.14 -2.61
C LYS A 247 17.20 -9.21 -1.63
N LEU A 248 15.90 -9.24 -1.27
CA LEU A 248 15.32 -10.27 -0.41
C LEU A 248 15.17 -11.62 -1.14
N LEU A 249 14.88 -11.58 -2.44
CA LEU A 249 14.74 -12.77 -3.28
C LEU A 249 16.08 -13.41 -3.63
N GLU A 250 17.14 -12.63 -3.84
CA GLU A 250 18.47 -13.11 -4.25
C GLU A 250 18.96 -14.36 -3.49
N PRO A 251 19.05 -14.38 -2.14
CA PRO A 251 19.51 -15.57 -1.41
C PRO A 251 18.56 -16.76 -1.55
N ARG A 252 17.25 -16.52 -1.72
CA ARG A 252 16.26 -17.59 -1.91
C ARG A 252 16.39 -18.22 -3.28
N LEU A 253 16.51 -17.41 -4.34
CA LEU A 253 16.67 -17.88 -5.71
C LEU A 253 17.94 -18.74 -5.84
N LYS A 254 19.07 -18.29 -5.28
CA LYS A 254 20.33 -19.07 -5.25
C LYS A 254 20.19 -20.41 -4.52
N LYS A 255 19.37 -20.46 -3.46
CA LYS A 255 19.13 -21.68 -2.67
C LYS A 255 18.20 -22.65 -3.40
N LEU A 256 17.06 -22.16 -3.89
CA LEU A 256 15.93 -22.96 -4.36
C LEU A 256 16.08 -23.41 -5.81
N LEU A 257 16.75 -22.64 -6.66
CA LEU A 257 16.92 -22.97 -8.07
C LEU A 257 18.07 -23.95 -8.30
N GLN A 258 17.97 -24.68 -9.41
CA GLN A 258 19.02 -25.57 -9.88
C GLN A 258 20.11 -24.77 -10.62
N PRO A 259 21.38 -25.20 -10.59
CA PRO A 259 22.41 -24.65 -11.46
C PRO A 259 21.98 -24.65 -12.93
N GLY A 260 22.23 -23.54 -13.63
CA GLY A 260 21.83 -23.38 -15.02
C GLY A 260 20.43 -22.80 -15.24
N THR A 261 19.60 -22.67 -14.20
CA THR A 261 18.34 -21.92 -14.30
C THR A 261 18.64 -20.47 -14.68
N ARG A 262 17.91 -19.95 -15.67
CA ARG A 262 18.04 -18.56 -16.12
C ARG A 262 17.04 -17.68 -15.39
N ILE A 263 17.43 -16.46 -15.06
CA ILE A 263 16.55 -15.48 -14.42
C ILE A 263 16.56 -14.23 -15.28
N VAL A 264 15.40 -13.77 -15.70
CA VAL A 264 15.24 -12.52 -16.45
C VAL A 264 14.44 -11.53 -15.61
N SER A 265 15.00 -10.35 -15.37
CA SER A 265 14.34 -9.28 -14.65
C SER A 265 14.09 -8.08 -15.56
N HIS A 266 12.90 -7.51 -15.46
CA HIS A 266 12.56 -6.22 -16.05
C HIS A 266 12.97 -5.10 -15.08
N ARG A 267 13.83 -4.19 -15.54
CA ARG A 267 14.28 -2.92 -14.92
C ARG A 267 15.13 -3.04 -13.67
N PHE A 268 14.80 -3.97 -12.78
CA PHE A 268 15.36 -4.06 -11.43
C PHE A 268 16.36 -5.20 -11.31
N THR A 269 17.24 -5.07 -10.31
CA THR A 269 18.36 -5.96 -10.05
C THR A 269 18.10 -6.86 -8.83
N LEU A 270 18.88 -7.95 -8.73
CA LEU A 270 18.77 -8.92 -7.64
C LEU A 270 19.84 -8.66 -6.57
N GLY A 271 19.76 -7.50 -5.91
CA GLY A 271 20.71 -7.12 -4.88
C GLY A 271 22.14 -6.97 -5.42
N ASP A 272 23.10 -7.63 -4.75
CA ASP A 272 24.52 -7.55 -5.13
C ASP A 272 24.90 -8.57 -6.22
N TRP A 273 23.95 -9.44 -6.62
CA TRP A 273 24.16 -10.38 -7.70
C TRP A 273 24.18 -9.64 -9.05
N LYS A 274 25.37 -9.48 -9.62
CA LYS A 274 25.54 -8.82 -10.91
C LYS A 274 24.95 -9.65 -12.07
N PRO A 275 24.18 -9.04 -12.99
CA PRO A 275 23.68 -9.72 -14.18
C PRO A 275 24.83 -10.12 -15.10
N GLU A 276 24.66 -11.25 -15.77
CA GLU A 276 25.55 -11.72 -16.83
C GLU A 276 25.37 -10.89 -18.10
N LYS A 277 24.14 -10.43 -18.34
CA LYS A 277 23.81 -9.57 -19.48
C LYS A 277 22.74 -8.57 -19.09
N THR A 278 22.94 -7.32 -19.50
CA THR A 278 21.93 -6.27 -19.45
C THR A 278 21.72 -5.75 -20.86
N ILE A 279 20.47 -5.59 -21.28
CA ILE A 279 20.11 -5.00 -22.57
C ILE A 279 19.10 -3.89 -22.38
N THR A 280 19.14 -2.94 -23.30
CA THR A 280 18.14 -1.89 -23.45
C THR A 280 17.28 -2.20 -24.67
N VAL A 281 15.98 -2.05 -24.53
CA VAL A 281 14.96 -2.36 -25.54
C VAL A 281 14.06 -1.14 -25.68
N GLN A 282 13.78 -0.73 -26.91
CA GLN A 282 12.75 0.27 -27.20
C GLN A 282 11.42 -0.44 -27.37
N GLY A 283 10.41 -0.04 -26.61
CA GLY A 283 9.06 -0.58 -26.67
C GLY A 283 8.25 0.03 -27.82
N ASP A 284 7.19 -0.66 -28.23
CA ASP A 284 6.26 -0.17 -29.25
C ASP A 284 5.49 1.09 -28.80
N ASP A 285 5.46 1.35 -27.49
CA ASP A 285 4.93 2.58 -26.87
C ASP A 285 5.90 3.77 -26.94
N GLY A 286 7.13 3.56 -27.42
CA GLY A 286 8.17 4.57 -27.51
C GLY A 286 8.98 4.78 -26.23
N ASP A 287 8.72 4.00 -25.18
CA ASP A 287 9.48 4.03 -23.94
C ASP A 287 10.70 3.09 -24.01
N GLU A 288 11.71 3.40 -23.20
CA GLU A 288 12.91 2.58 -23.09
C GLU A 288 12.85 1.65 -21.87
N TYR A 289 13.18 0.38 -22.11
CA TYR A 289 13.11 -0.71 -21.14
C TYR A 289 14.48 -1.33 -20.93
N THR A 290 14.85 -1.59 -19.67
CA THR A 290 16.09 -2.31 -19.34
C THR A 290 15.74 -3.73 -18.91
N LEU A 291 16.41 -4.73 -19.48
CA LEU A 291 16.24 -6.15 -19.12
C LEU A 291 17.57 -6.74 -18.68
N HIS A 292 17.54 -7.55 -17.64
CA HIS A 292 18.71 -8.19 -17.05
C HIS A 292 18.58 -9.71 -17.09
N LEU A 293 19.70 -10.41 -17.29
CA LEU A 293 19.80 -11.87 -17.31
C LEU A 293 20.86 -12.34 -16.31
N TRP A 294 20.51 -13.36 -15.54
CA TRP A 294 21.43 -14.14 -14.72
C TRP A 294 21.29 -15.63 -15.05
N THR A 295 22.34 -16.39 -14.79
CA THR A 295 22.28 -17.84 -14.72
C THR A 295 22.70 -18.30 -13.33
N VAL A 296 21.93 -19.19 -12.71
CA VAL A 296 22.26 -19.73 -11.38
C VAL A 296 23.59 -20.50 -11.48
N PRO A 297 24.61 -20.16 -10.66
CA PRO A 297 25.92 -20.79 -10.74
C PRO A 297 25.89 -22.24 -10.24
N LYS A 298 26.95 -23.00 -10.56
CA LYS A 298 27.16 -24.33 -9.96
C LYS A 298 27.33 -24.20 -8.44
N LYS A 299 26.73 -25.13 -7.69
CA LYS A 299 26.82 -25.24 -6.23
C LYS A 299 28.07 -26.00 -5.81
#